data_AF-A0A950TWT8-F1
#
_entry.id   AF-A0A950TWT8-F1
#
_cell.length_a   1.000
_cell.length_b   1.000
_cell.length_c   1.000
_cell.angle_alpha   90.00
_cell.angle_beta   90.00
_cell.angle_gamma   90.00
#
_symmetry.space_group_name_H-M   'P 1'
#
loop_
_entity.id
_entity.type
_entity.pdbx_description
1 polymer ?
#
loop_
_entity_poly.entity_id
_entity_poly.type
_entity_poly.pdbx_seq_one_letter_code
_entity_poly.pdbx_strand_id
1 'polypeptide(L)'
;MNLSEPALFHPAVATWFECAFGRPTAAQAQAWPAIRAGRHALIAAPTGSGKTLGAFLAAIDSLARQGVEARLPDETQVVYVSPLKALSNDIQRNL
;
A
#
# COMPACT_ATOMS: atom_id res chain seq x y z
N MET A 1 -5.47 -19.02 -16.75
CA MET A 1 -4.72 -17.88 -17.30
C MET A 1 -4.47 -16.96 -16.11
N ASN A 2 -3.27 -17.01 -15.53
CA ASN A 2 -2.96 -16.40 -14.23
C ASN A 2 -2.69 -14.91 -14.47
N LEU A 3 -3.68 -14.06 -14.20
CA LEU A 3 -3.46 -12.61 -14.20
C LEU A 3 -2.47 -12.33 -13.08
N SER A 4 -1.29 -11.83 -13.44
CA SER A 4 -0.37 -11.25 -12.49
C SER A 4 -1.13 -10.15 -11.71
N GLU A 5 -1.25 -10.34 -10.39
CA GLU A 5 -1.95 -9.48 -9.44
C GLU A 5 -1.53 -7.98 -9.33
N PRO A 6 -0.50 -7.45 -10.05
CA PRO A 6 -0.21 -6.01 -10.11
C PRO A 6 -1.19 -5.18 -10.96
N ALA A 7 -2.10 -5.80 -11.72
CA ALA A 7 -3.15 -5.07 -12.47
C ALA A 7 -4.12 -4.25 -11.58
N LEU A 8 -4.01 -4.41 -10.25
CA LEU A 8 -4.80 -3.70 -9.24
C LEU A 8 -4.36 -2.24 -9.04
N PHE A 9 -3.07 -1.94 -9.29
CA PHE A 9 -2.45 -0.65 -9.01
C PHE A 9 -2.20 0.18 -10.27
N HIS A 10 -1.92 1.47 -10.06
CA HIS A 10 -1.42 2.39 -11.08
C HIS A 10 -0.10 1.83 -11.65
N PRO A 11 0.14 1.89 -12.97
CA PRO A 11 1.28 1.24 -13.61
C PRO A 11 2.65 1.59 -13.00
N ALA A 12 2.84 2.84 -12.55
CA ALA A 12 4.08 3.26 -11.90
C ALA A 12 4.31 2.54 -10.56
N VAL A 13 3.25 2.39 -9.76
CA VAL A 13 3.29 1.73 -8.44
C VAL A 13 3.47 0.22 -8.62
N ALA A 14 2.73 -0.38 -9.57
CA ALA A 14 2.86 -1.78 -9.93
C ALA A 14 4.29 -2.13 -10.40
N THR A 15 4.82 -1.37 -11.36
CA THR A 15 6.18 -1.58 -11.90
C THR A 15 7.24 -1.46 -10.80
N TRP A 16 7.15 -0.43 -9.96
CA TRP A 16 8.07 -0.26 -8.85
C TRP A 16 8.03 -1.45 -7.89
N PHE A 17 6.82 -1.91 -7.52
CA PHE A 17 6.66 -3.03 -6.59
C PHE A 17 7.22 -4.33 -7.16
N GLU A 18 6.94 -4.62 -8.43
CA GLU A 18 7.49 -5.80 -9.12
C GLU A 18 9.01 -5.76 -9.16
N CYS A 19 9.62 -4.62 -9.48
CA CYS A 19 11.08 -4.47 -9.50
C CYS A 19 11.72 -4.62 -8.12
N ALA A 20 11.09 -4.07 -7.08
CA ALA A 20 11.66 -4.04 -5.73
C ALA A 20 11.42 -5.33 -4.93
N PHE A 21 10.25 -5.97 -5.10
CA PHE A 21 9.79 -7.08 -4.26
C PHE A 21 9.37 -8.32 -5.06
N GLY A 22 9.26 -8.23 -6.38
CA GLY A 22 8.83 -9.33 -7.24
C GLY A 22 7.33 -9.57 -7.17
N ARG A 23 6.89 -10.38 -6.20
CA ARG A 23 5.49 -10.84 -6.09
C ARG A 23 4.87 -10.49 -4.74
N PRO A 24 3.55 -10.23 -4.69
CA PRO A 24 2.88 -9.96 -3.43
C PRO A 24 2.88 -11.18 -2.50
N THR A 25 2.89 -10.92 -1.20
CA THR A 25 2.58 -11.95 -0.21
C THR A 25 1.09 -12.29 -0.24
N ALA A 26 0.71 -13.46 0.29
CA ALA A 26 -0.70 -13.84 0.39
C ALA A 26 -1.53 -12.82 1.20
N ALA A 27 -0.94 -12.24 2.27
CA ALA A 27 -1.62 -11.22 3.08
C ALA A 27 -1.88 -9.93 2.28
N GLN A 28 -0.93 -9.54 1.43
CA GLN A 28 -1.07 -8.36 0.55
C GLN A 28 -2.13 -8.59 -0.52
N ALA A 29 -2.02 -9.69 -1.26
CA ALA A 29 -2.95 -10.06 -2.33
C ALA A 29 -4.41 -10.15 -1.85
N GLN A 30 -4.63 -10.68 -0.64
CA GLN A 30 -5.97 -10.76 -0.05
C GLN A 30 -6.50 -9.40 0.44
N ALA A 31 -5.63 -8.51 0.90
CA ALA A 31 -6.04 -7.23 1.48
C ALA A 31 -6.39 -6.18 0.41
N TRP A 32 -5.60 -6.08 -0.66
CA TRP A 32 -5.71 -4.99 -1.63
C TRP A 32 -7.08 -4.85 -2.32
N PRO A 33 -7.78 -5.93 -2.71
CA PRO A 33 -9.11 -5.81 -3.29
C PRO A 33 -10.12 -5.14 -2.35
N ALA A 34 -10.03 -5.39 -1.04
CA ALA A 34 -10.91 -4.77 -0.06
C ALA A 34 -10.56 -3.30 0.18
N ILE A 35 -9.28 -2.98 0.36
CA ILE A 35 -8.81 -1.61 0.58
C ILE A 35 -9.16 -0.72 -0.61
N ARG A 36 -8.88 -1.17 -1.84
CA ARG A 36 -9.18 -0.42 -3.07
C ARG A 36 -10.67 -0.18 -3.27
N ALA A 37 -11.53 -1.08 -2.81
CA ALA A 37 -12.97 -0.90 -2.85
C ALA A 37 -13.48 0.12 -1.80
N GLY A 38 -12.58 0.83 -1.11
CA GLY A 38 -12.93 1.79 -0.06
C GLY A 38 -13.46 1.15 1.22
N ARG A 39 -13.28 -0.16 1.38
CA ARG A 39 -13.77 -0.87 2.58
C ARG A 39 -12.73 -0.83 3.69
N HIS A 40 -13.22 -0.75 4.93
CA HIS A 40 -12.38 -1.01 6.10
C HIS A 40 -11.83 -2.45 6.04
N ALA A 41 -10.54 -2.61 6.31
CA ALA A 41 -9.86 -3.89 6.24
C ALA A 41 -8.97 -4.11 7.48
N LEU A 42 -9.07 -5.30 8.08
CA LEU A 42 -8.16 -5.75 9.13
C LEU A 42 -7.26 -6.85 8.57
N ILE A 43 -5.96 -6.59 8.51
CA ILE A 43 -4.97 -7.57 8.04
C ILE A 43 -4.39 -8.32 9.23
N ALA A 44 -4.96 -9.49 9.54
CA ALA A 44 -4.46 -10.39 10.56
C ALA A 44 -3.52 -11.44 9.94
N ALA A 45 -2.22 -11.19 9.99
CA ALA A 45 -1.19 -12.12 9.48
C ALA A 45 0.07 -12.08 10.36
N PRO A 46 0.95 -13.11 10.30
CA PRO A 46 2.22 -13.12 11.03
C PRO A 46 3.11 -11.90 10.76
N THR A 47 4.10 -11.66 11.63
CA THR A 47 5.20 -10.73 11.32
C THR A 47 5.96 -11.22 10.08
N GLY A 48 6.59 -10.29 9.35
CA GLY A 48 7.26 -10.62 8.08
C GLY A 48 6.33 -10.84 6.88
N SER A 49 5.01 -10.90 7.05
CA SER A 49 4.06 -11.06 5.92
C SER A 49 3.83 -9.79 5.07
N GLY A 50 4.61 -8.73 5.28
CA GLY A 50 4.53 -7.50 4.48
C GLY A 50 3.27 -6.66 4.69
N LYS A 51 2.56 -6.81 5.83
CA LYS A 51 1.30 -6.10 6.13
C LYS A 51 1.43 -4.58 6.03
N THR A 52 2.51 -4.03 6.61
CA THR A 52 2.79 -2.59 6.62
C THR A 52 2.92 -2.07 5.20
N LEU A 53 3.83 -2.63 4.40
CA LEU A 53 3.97 -2.29 2.99
C LEU A 53 2.65 -2.46 2.23
N GLY A 54 1.89 -3.53 2.51
CA GLY A 54 0.59 -3.77 1.89
C GLY A 54 -0.42 -2.63 2.12
N ALA A 55 -0.53 -2.14 3.35
CA ALA A 55 -1.42 -1.03 3.68
C ALA A 55 -0.92 0.31 3.09
N PHE A 56 0.38 0.60 3.20
CA PHE A 56 0.95 1.84 2.68
C PHE A 56 0.92 1.91 1.16
N LEU A 57 1.21 0.80 0.47
CA LEU A 57 1.19 0.77 -0.99
C LEU A 57 -0.20 1.06 -1.55
N ALA A 58 -1.26 0.59 -0.88
CA ALA A 58 -2.63 0.93 -1.27
C ALA A 58 -2.95 2.42 -1.07
N ALA A 59 -2.41 3.05 -0.03
CA ALA A 59 -2.55 4.49 0.18
C ALA A 59 -1.76 5.30 -0.87
N ILE A 60 -0.52 4.90 -1.16
CA ILE A 60 0.32 5.50 -2.22
C ILE A 60 -0.35 5.36 -3.59
N ASP A 61 -0.95 4.21 -3.89
CA ASP A 61 -1.68 4.01 -5.15
C ASP A 61 -2.85 4.98 -5.30
N SER A 62 -3.61 5.19 -4.22
CA SER A 62 -4.70 6.16 -4.20
C SER A 62 -4.18 7.57 -4.49
N LEU A 63 -3.09 7.99 -3.85
CA LEU A 63 -2.47 9.30 -4.08
C LEU A 63 -1.91 9.44 -5.49
N ALA A 64 -1.28 8.39 -6.03
CA ALA A 64 -0.74 8.40 -7.37
C ALA A 64 -1.86 8.58 -8.42
N ARG A 65 -2.99 7.89 -8.25
CA ARG A 65 -4.16 8.03 -9.14
C ARG A 65 -4.76 9.44 -9.05
N GLN A 66 -4.99 9.93 -7.84
CA GLN A 66 -5.49 11.28 -7.63
C GLN A 66 -4.57 12.34 -8.24
N GLY A 67 -3.24 12.18 -8.09
CA GLY A 67 -2.23 13.07 -8.64
C GLY A 67 -2.13 13.07 -10.17
N VAL A 68 -2.58 11.99 -10.83
CA VAL A 68 -2.70 11.92 -12.30
C VAL A 68 -3.95 12.65 -12.77
N GLU A 69 -5.06 12.55 -12.03
CA GLU A 69 -6.32 13.20 -12.37
C GLU A 69 -6.29 14.71 -12.13
N ALA A 70 -5.68 15.15 -11.02
CA ALA A 70 -5.57 16.55 -10.65
C ALA A 70 -4.38 16.79 -9.72
N ARG A 71 -4.01 18.07 -9.54
CA ARG A 71 -3.03 18.44 -8.51
C ARG A 71 -3.56 18.04 -7.14
N LEU A 72 -2.78 17.26 -6.38
CA LEU A 72 -3.09 16.93 -4.99
C LEU A 72 -3.17 18.21 -4.14
N PRO A 73 -4.18 18.33 -3.27
CA PRO A 73 -4.26 19.43 -2.32
C PRO A 73 -3.09 19.37 -1.32
N ASP A 74 -2.67 20.55 -0.84
CA ASP A 74 -1.62 20.68 0.18
C ASP A 74 -2.22 20.45 1.58
N GLU A 75 -2.60 19.20 1.84
CA GLU A 75 -3.24 18.79 3.09
C GLU A 75 -2.86 17.34 3.46
N THR A 76 -3.16 16.95 4.69
CA THR A 76 -2.90 15.58 5.15
C THR A 76 -3.90 14.60 4.54
N GLN A 77 -3.43 13.70 3.68
CA GLN A 77 -4.26 12.68 3.01
C GLN A 77 -4.28 11.31 3.71
N VAL A 78 -3.20 10.96 4.42
CA VAL A 78 -3.02 9.63 5.03
C VAL A 78 -2.49 9.80 6.45
N VAL A 79 -3.12 9.13 7.41
CA VAL A 79 -2.69 9.11 8.81
C VAL A 79 -2.28 7.69 9.20
N TYR A 80 -1.02 7.53 9.54
CA TYR A 80 -0.50 6.31 10.14
C TYR A 80 -0.41 6.46 11.66
N VAL A 81 -1.00 5.50 12.39
CA VAL A 81 -0.97 5.47 13.85
C VAL A 81 -0.16 4.26 14.30
N SER A 82 0.86 4.50 15.12
CA SER A 82 1.70 3.47 15.72
C SER A 82 1.55 3.48 17.24
N PRO A 83 1.56 2.30 17.89
CA PRO A 83 1.59 2.22 19.35
C PRO A 83 2.95 2.63 19.96
N LEU A 84 4.03 2.74 19.16
CA LEU A 84 5.39 3.01 19.63
C LEU A 84 6.07 4.11 18.81
N LYS A 85 6.73 5.04 19.50
CA LYS A 85 7.55 6.10 18.87
C LYS A 85 8.67 5.54 18.00
N ALA A 86 9.34 4.48 18.46
CA ALA A 86 10.41 3.84 17.70
C ALA A 86 9.94 3.32 16.33
N LEU A 87 8.74 2.73 16.29
CA LEU A 87 8.14 2.28 15.04
C LEU A 87 7.70 3.46 14.16
N SER A 88 7.18 4.55 14.72
CA SER A 88 6.90 5.77 13.95
C SER A 88 8.15 6.32 13.26
N ASN A 89 9.27 6.34 13.97
CA ASN A 89 10.54 6.82 13.43
C ASN A 89 11.10 5.90 12.32
N ASP A 90 10.90 4.59 12.46
CA ASP A 90 11.29 3.62 11.43
C ASP A 90 10.47 3.80 10.15
N ILE A 91 9.15 3.93 10.30
CA ILE A 91 8.23 4.20 9.18
C ILE A 91 8.55 5.51 8.49
N GLN A 92 8.83 6.60 9.23
CA GLN A 92 9.18 7.90 8.62
C GLN A 92 10.45 7.84 7.75
N ARG A 93 11.39 6.92 8.03
CA ARG A 93 12.65 6.82 7.27
C ARG A 93 12.57 5.86 6.08
N ASN A 94 11.78 4.80 6.21
CA ASN A 94 11.78 3.68 5.27
C ASN A 94 10.60 3.70 4.28
N LEU A 95 9.64 4.62 4.46
CA LEU A 95 8.55 4.93 3.53
C LEU A 95 8.77 6.28 2.87
#